data_AF-A0A7W0RA29-F1
#
_entry.id   AF-A0A7W0RA29-F1
#
_cell.length_a   1.000
_cell.length_b   1.000
_cell.length_c   1.000
_cell.angle_alpha   90.00
_cell.angle_beta   90.00
_cell.angle_gamma   90.00
#
_symmetry.space_group_name_H-M   'P 1'
#
loop_
_entity.id
_entity.type
_entity.pdbx_description
1 polymer ?
#
loop_
_entity_poly.entity_id
_entity_poly.type
_entity_poly.pdbx_seq_one_letter_code
_entity_poly.pdbx_strand_id
1 'polypeptide(L)'
;DVVDRLTSTGYLGAVRSWSVGENLAWGTGARSTPRETVIGWMNSPGHRRNILNRRFREIGIGVVFHAPGNDAPVAATYTTTFGYRR
;
A
#
# COMPACT_ATOMS: atom_id res chain seq x y z
N ASP A 1 2.05 -12.34 -6.19
CA ASP A 1 1.27 -11.80 -5.04
C ASP A 1 2.15 -10.87 -4.19
N VAL A 2 1.59 -10.11 -3.24
CA VAL A 2 2.35 -9.22 -2.32
C VAL A 2 3.39 -10.02 -1.52
N VAL A 3 3.07 -11.25 -1.12
CA VAL A 3 4.01 -12.13 -0.41
C VAL A 3 5.23 -12.46 -1.27
N ASP A 4 5.04 -12.77 -2.55
CA ASP A 4 6.14 -13.03 -3.48
C ASP A 4 7.05 -11.80 -3.63
N ARG A 5 6.44 -10.61 -3.77
CA ARG A 5 7.20 -9.36 -3.88
C ARG A 5 8.02 -9.07 -2.62
N LEU A 6 7.46 -9.32 -1.43
CA LEU A 6 8.19 -9.15 -0.17
C LEU A 6 9.24 -10.24 0.06
N THR A 7 9.05 -11.43 -0.51
CA THR A 7 10.04 -12.50 -0.45
C THR A 7 11.24 -12.17 -1.34
N SER A 8 11.02 -11.65 -2.55
CA SER A 8 12.10 -11.31 -3.48
C SER A 8 12.99 -10.15 -3.01
N THR A 9 12.51 -9.28 -2.13
CA THR A 9 13.34 -8.25 -1.49
C THR A 9 14.14 -8.76 -0.29
N GLY A 10 13.94 -10.01 0.13
CA GLY A 10 14.53 -10.57 1.35
C GLY A 10 13.84 -10.12 2.64
N TYR A 11 12.77 -9.32 2.57
CA TYR A 11 12.08 -8.79 3.75
C TYR A 11 11.50 -9.90 4.65
N LEU A 12 11.05 -11.02 4.06
CA LEU A 12 10.53 -12.19 4.77
C LEU A 12 11.56 -13.32 4.97
N GLY A 13 12.80 -13.16 4.49
CA GLY A 13 13.73 -14.28 4.27
C GLY A 13 14.29 -14.98 5.53
N ALA A 14 14.33 -14.32 6.69
CA ALA A 14 14.99 -14.83 7.89
C ALA A 14 14.10 -14.79 9.16
N VAL A 15 12.79 -14.71 8.99
CA VAL A 15 11.84 -14.47 10.09
C VAL A 15 11.05 -15.73 10.39
N ARG A 16 10.78 -16.00 11.67
CA ARG A 16 10.06 -17.19 12.14
C ARG A 16 8.56 -17.04 11.99
N SER A 17 8.05 -15.82 12.11
CA SER A 17 6.65 -15.51 11.85
C SER A 17 6.47 -14.12 11.29
N TRP A 18 5.47 -13.97 10.43
CA TRP A 18 5.16 -12.70 9.79
C TRP A 18 3.66 -12.55 9.55
N SER A 19 3.24 -11.30 9.39
CA SER A 19 1.92 -10.94 8.88
C SER A 19 2.07 -9.71 8.00
N VAL A 20 1.43 -9.74 6.82
CA VAL A 20 1.51 -8.66 5.84
C VAL A 20 0.12 -8.24 5.38
N GLY A 21 -0.02 -6.98 4.97
CA GLY A 21 -1.22 -6.45 4.35
C GLY A 21 -0.87 -5.38 3.33
N GLU A 22 -1.74 -5.17 2.34
CA GLU A 22 -1.52 -4.16 1.29
C GLU A 22 -2.77 -3.31 1.08
N ASN A 23 -2.56 -2.02 0.93
CA ASN A 23 -3.51 -1.09 0.32
C ASN A 23 -2.93 -0.60 -1.01
N LEU A 24 -3.75 -0.61 -2.06
CA LEU A 24 -3.40 -0.12 -3.38
C LEU A 24 -4.50 0.84 -3.84
N ALA A 25 -4.10 1.99 -4.38
CA ALA A 25 -5.02 2.94 -5.00
C ALA A 25 -4.31 3.75 -6.08
N TRP A 26 -5.09 4.29 -7.00
CA TRP A 26 -4.63 5.31 -7.94
C TRP A 26 -5.69 6.40 -8.07
N GLY A 27 -5.27 7.56 -8.53
CA GLY A 27 -6.16 8.68 -8.79
C GLY A 27 -5.58 9.63 -9.83
N THR A 28 -6.43 10.50 -10.36
CA THR A 28 -6.08 11.56 -11.31
C THR A 28 -6.54 12.93 -10.80
N GLY A 29 -5.91 13.99 -11.28
CA GLY A 29 -6.20 15.37 -10.86
C GLY A 29 -6.15 15.51 -9.34
N ALA A 30 -7.17 16.13 -8.73
CA ALA A 30 -7.23 16.28 -7.27
C ALA A 30 -7.22 14.96 -6.48
N ARG A 31 -7.71 13.86 -7.08
CA ARG A 31 -7.77 12.54 -6.44
C ARG A 31 -6.42 11.83 -6.44
N SER A 32 -5.42 12.30 -7.19
CA SER A 32 -4.08 11.72 -7.19
C SER A 32 -3.23 12.15 -5.97
N THR A 33 -3.78 12.98 -5.08
CA THR A 33 -3.03 13.46 -3.92
C THR A 33 -2.93 12.38 -2.83
N PRO A 34 -1.87 12.42 -2.00
CA PRO A 34 -1.76 11.50 -0.86
C PRO A 34 -2.93 11.64 0.12
N ARG A 35 -3.41 12.87 0.35
CA ARG A 35 -4.53 13.15 1.24
C ARG A 35 -5.80 12.45 0.79
N GLU A 36 -6.18 12.61 -0.47
CA GLU A 36 -7.38 11.98 -1.03
C GLU A 36 -7.26 10.46 -1.05
N THR A 37 -6.05 9.94 -1.31
CA THR A 37 -5.78 8.50 -1.25
C THR A 37 -6.01 7.93 0.15
N VAL A 38 -5.47 8.59 1.18
CA VAL A 38 -5.66 8.16 2.57
C VAL A 38 -7.12 8.29 3.00
N ILE A 39 -7.81 9.37 2.64
CA ILE A 39 -9.26 9.53 2.89
C ILE A 39 -10.03 8.38 2.22
N GLY A 40 -9.73 8.06 0.97
CA GLY A 40 -10.35 6.95 0.23
C GLY A 40 -10.14 5.61 0.91
N TRP A 41 -8.91 5.28 1.32
CA TRP A 41 -8.63 4.07 2.10
C TRP A 41 -9.35 4.07 3.43
N MET A 42 -9.34 5.20 4.14
CA MET A 42 -10.06 5.32 5.40
C MET A 42 -11.57 5.22 5.22
N ASN A 43 -12.17 5.48 4.06
CA ASN A 43 -13.60 5.27 3.82
C ASN A 43 -13.95 3.85 3.35
N SER A 44 -12.95 3.04 3.01
CA SER A 44 -13.14 1.65 2.59
C SER A 44 -12.90 0.68 3.77
N PRO A 45 -13.88 -0.14 4.18
CA PRO A 45 -13.69 -1.05 5.32
C PRO A 45 -12.49 -1.99 5.18
N GLY A 46 -12.20 -2.47 3.97
CA GLY A 46 -11.04 -3.34 3.71
C GLY A 46 -9.71 -2.62 3.95
N HIS A 47 -9.52 -1.47 3.31
CA HIS A 47 -8.29 -0.70 3.43
C HIS A 47 -8.11 -0.10 4.83
N ARG A 48 -9.20 0.39 5.45
CA ARG A 48 -9.22 0.89 6.83
C ARG A 48 -8.76 -0.19 7.81
N ARG A 49 -9.18 -1.45 7.63
CA ARG A 49 -8.74 -2.56 8.48
C ARG A 49 -7.22 -2.72 8.46
N ASN A 50 -6.57 -2.58 7.30
CA ASN A 50 -5.11 -2.66 7.21
C ASN A 50 -4.45 -1.50 7.96
N ILE A 51 -4.91 -0.26 7.76
CA ILE A 51 -4.35 0.95 8.40
C ILE A 51 -4.46 0.87 9.93
N LEU A 52 -5.61 0.42 10.45
CA LEU A 52 -5.89 0.39 11.88
C LEU A 52 -5.48 -0.93 12.56
N ASN A 53 -4.86 -1.85 11.82
CA ASN A 53 -4.46 -3.14 12.39
C ASN A 53 -3.27 -2.98 13.33
N ARG A 54 -3.56 -3.01 14.63
CA ARG A 54 -2.56 -2.96 15.72
C ARG A 54 -1.57 -4.13 15.74
N ARG A 55 -1.59 -5.08 14.82
CA ARG A 55 -0.53 -6.11 14.68
C ARG A 55 0.62 -5.64 13.80
N PHE A 56 0.37 -4.78 12.82
CA PHE A 56 1.42 -4.25 11.97
C PHE A 56 2.31 -3.26 12.75
N ARG A 57 3.62 -3.34 12.53
CA ARG A 57 4.67 -2.55 13.18
C ARG A 57 5.55 -1.80 12.19
N GLU A 58 5.49 -2.20 10.93
CA GLU A 58 6.33 -1.69 9.85
C GLU A 58 5.43 -1.28 8.68
N ILE A 59 5.87 -0.29 7.93
CA ILE A 59 5.16 0.25 6.77
C ILE A 59 6.16 0.59 5.66
N GLY A 60 5.85 0.18 4.43
CA GLY A 60 6.52 0.58 3.22
C GLY A 60 5.54 1.29 2.29
N ILE A 61 5.97 2.39 1.67
CA ILE A 61 5.14 3.19 0.77
C ILE A 61 5.85 3.30 -0.57
N GLY A 62 5.13 2.98 -1.65
CA GLY A 62 5.57 3.18 -3.02
C GLY A 62 4.63 4.12 -3.75
N VAL A 63 5.19 5.04 -4.54
CA VAL A 63 4.44 5.99 -5.35
C VAL A 63 5.02 6.04 -6.75
N VAL A 64 4.15 6.05 -7.76
CA VAL A 64 4.50 6.37 -9.14
C VAL A 64 3.55 7.44 -9.66
N PHE A 65 4.05 8.42 -10.40
CA PHE A 65 3.24 9.54 -10.94
C PHE A 65 2.54 9.18 -12.26
N HIS A 66 1.87 8.03 -12.25
CA HIS A 66 1.08 7.50 -13.36
C HIS A 66 -0.11 6.72 -12.82
N ALA A 67 -1.15 6.54 -13.64
CA ALA A 67 -2.28 5.67 -13.34
C ALA A 67 -2.30 4.47 -14.31
N PRO A 68 -2.74 3.27 -13.89
CA PRO A 68 -2.82 2.12 -14.78
C PRO A 68 -3.78 2.40 -15.95
N GLY A 69 -3.29 2.18 -17.17
CA GLY A 69 -4.10 2.32 -18.39
C GLY A 69 -4.58 3.75 -18.68
N ASN A 70 -3.95 4.77 -18.10
CA ASN A 70 -4.36 6.17 -18.26
C ASN A 70 -3.15 7.10 -18.31
N ASP A 71 -3.04 7.88 -19.39
CA ASP A 71 -2.02 8.92 -19.60
C ASP A 71 -2.48 10.30 -19.11
N ALA A 72 -3.35 10.34 -18.09
CA ALA A 72 -3.80 11.60 -17.51
C ALA A 72 -2.60 12.45 -17.10
N PRO A 73 -2.57 13.75 -17.42
CA PRO A 73 -1.41 14.62 -17.21
C PRO A 73 -1.06 14.78 -15.72
N VAL A 74 -2.03 14.55 -14.83
CA VAL A 74 -1.84 14.51 -13.38
C VAL A 74 -2.42 13.21 -12.86
N ALA A 75 -1.55 12.28 -12.48
CA ALA A 75 -1.92 10.98 -11.98
C ALA A 75 -0.92 10.48 -10.94
N ALA A 76 -1.37 9.61 -10.05
CA ALA A 76 -0.50 8.89 -9.14
C ALA A 76 -1.12 7.54 -8.74
N THR A 77 -0.26 6.54 -8.57
CA THR A 77 -0.58 5.24 -7.98
C THR A 77 0.23 5.07 -6.71
N TYR A 78 -0.45 4.69 -5.64
CA TYR A 78 0.11 4.47 -4.31
C TYR A 78 -0.06 3.02 -3.90
N THR A 79 1.01 2.42 -3.41
CA THR A 79 0.95 1.19 -2.61
C THR A 79 1.40 1.49 -1.18
N THR A 80 0.70 0.91 -0.21
CA THR A 80 1.15 0.82 1.17
C THR A 80 1.19 -0.64 1.57
N THR A 81 2.37 -1.14 1.93
CA THR A 81 2.53 -2.48 2.48
C THR A 81 2.78 -2.36 3.98
N PHE A 82 1.99 -3.08 4.76
CA PHE A 82 2.09 -3.14 6.21
C PHE A 82 2.69 -4.49 6.61
N GLY A 83 3.51 -4.48 7.65
CA GLY A 83 4.25 -5.67 8.06
C GLY A 83 4.38 -5.84 9.56
N TYR A 84 4.46 -7.09 9.96
CA TYR A 84 4.99 -7.57 11.24
C TYR A 84 5.92 -8.73 10.93
N ARG A 85 7.09 -8.75 11.58
CA ARG A 85 8.09 -9.82 11.48
C ARG A 85 8.70 -10.10 12.86
N ARG A 86 8.93 -11.38 13.16
CA ARG A 86 9.61 -11.86 14.37
C ARG A 86 10.44 -13.09 14.10
#